data_AF-A0A965W2R0-F1
#
_entry.id   AF-A0A965W2R0-F1
#
_cell.length_a   1.000
_cell.length_b   1.000
_cell.length_c   1.000
_cell.angle_alpha   90.00
_cell.angle_beta   90.00
_cell.angle_gamma   90.00
#
_symmetry.space_group_name_H-M   'P 1'
#
loop_
_entity.id
_entity.type
_entity.pdbx_description
1 polymer ?
#
loop_
_entity_poly.entity_id
_entity_poly.type
_entity_poly.pdbx_seq_one_letter_code
_entity_poly.pdbx_strand_id
1 'polypeptide(L)'
;MFPAQLFTHKYDIDDVIAALCGAEVMWLDSSCGAFSVAENMAVGEKYRHRVEPLPVSFVRGLLRDGEVRRLSAEEQLRLAEIVQGATVQDLPQFFDEGRVGGWLRERVKEVALEWLDGRDLIPPSMRHINRAKAQDLWESVGAGKVRIVGDT
;
A
#
# COMPACT_ATOMS: atom_id res chain seq x y z
N MET A 1 21.50 2.88 -24.02
CA MET A 1 20.46 2.04 -24.62
C MET A 1 19.50 1.67 -23.49
N PHE A 2 18.34 2.33 -23.40
CA PHE A 2 17.33 1.93 -22.42
C PHE A 2 16.73 0.59 -22.89
N PRO A 3 16.69 -0.46 -22.06
CA PRO A 3 16.05 -1.70 -22.47
C PRO A 3 14.57 -1.38 -22.75
N ALA A 4 14.12 -1.72 -23.95
CA ALA A 4 12.73 -1.61 -24.41
C ALA A 4 11.81 -2.64 -23.73
N GLN A 5 11.99 -2.89 -22.44
CA GLN A 5 10.97 -3.51 -21.63
C GLN A 5 10.02 -2.39 -21.23
N LEU A 6 9.05 -2.12 -22.11
CA LEU A 6 7.85 -1.39 -21.73
C LEU A 6 7.35 -2.03 -20.45
N PHE A 7 7.40 -1.28 -19.34
CA PHE A 7 6.74 -1.66 -18.11
C PHE A 7 5.28 -1.93 -18.46
N THR A 8 4.94 -3.21 -18.60
CA THR A 8 3.58 -3.62 -18.89
C THR A 8 2.92 -3.67 -17.53
N HIS A 9 2.23 -2.60 -17.17
CA HIS A 9 1.45 -2.53 -15.94
C HIS A 9 0.30 -3.54 -16.07
N LYS A 10 0.52 -4.75 -15.58
CA LYS A 10 -0.42 -5.88 -15.73
C LYS A 10 -1.26 -6.15 -14.49
N TYR A 11 -0.89 -5.57 -13.35
CA TYR A 11 -1.62 -5.67 -12.09
C TYR A 11 -2.46 -4.41 -11.87
N ASP A 12 -3.57 -4.55 -11.13
CA ASP A 12 -4.37 -3.41 -10.67
C ASP A 12 -3.86 -2.92 -9.30
N ILE A 13 -3.85 -1.61 -9.09
CA ILE A 13 -3.52 -1.03 -7.78
C ILE A 13 -4.59 -1.41 -6.74
N ASP A 14 -5.85 -1.56 -7.15
CA ASP A 14 -6.93 -1.93 -6.25
C ASP A 14 -6.77 -3.38 -5.77
N ASP A 15 -6.20 -4.27 -6.58
CA ASP A 15 -5.85 -5.63 -6.15
C ASP A 15 -4.70 -5.63 -5.13
N VAL A 16 -3.71 -4.74 -5.30
CA VAL A 16 -2.63 -4.55 -4.31
C VAL A 16 -3.21 -4.02 -3.01
N ILE A 17 -4.12 -3.03 -3.07
CA ILE A 17 -4.82 -2.48 -1.91
C ILE A 17 -5.61 -3.59 -1.20
N ALA A 18 -6.34 -4.43 -1.95
CA ALA A 18 -7.08 -5.55 -1.40
C ALA A 18 -6.18 -6.57 -0.70
N ALA A 19 -5.03 -6.91 -1.30
CA ALA A 19 -4.05 -7.82 -0.72
C ALA A 19 -3.42 -7.24 0.57
N LEU A 20 -3.10 -5.95 0.58
CA LEU A 20 -2.59 -5.24 1.75
C LEU A 20 -3.63 -5.14 2.88
N CYS A 21 -4.91 -4.97 2.54
CA CYS A 21 -5.99 -5.00 3.52
C CYS A 21 -6.38 -6.43 3.93
N GLY A 22 -5.84 -7.47 3.29
CA GLY A 22 -6.23 -8.86 3.50
C GLY A 22 -5.88 -9.43 4.88
N ALA A 23 -6.34 -10.65 5.16
CA ALA A 23 -5.98 -11.38 6.37
C ALA A 23 -4.75 -12.27 6.20
N GLU A 24 -4.46 -12.68 4.96
CA GLU A 24 -3.43 -13.65 4.63
C GLU A 24 -2.35 -13.05 3.73
N VAL A 25 -1.19 -13.67 3.73
CA VAL A 25 -0.11 -13.33 2.79
C VAL A 25 -0.55 -13.71 1.39
N MET A 26 -0.33 -12.79 0.44
CA MET A 26 -0.61 -13.01 -0.98
C MET A 26 0.69 -12.95 -1.80
N TRP A 27 0.66 -13.58 -2.96
CA TRP A 27 1.73 -13.59 -3.95
C TRP A 27 1.23 -12.98 -5.25
N LEU A 28 1.92 -11.92 -5.70
CA LEU A 28 1.71 -11.28 -6.99
C LEU A 28 2.69 -11.85 -8.04
N ASP A 29 2.14 -12.35 -9.14
CA ASP A 29 2.88 -12.60 -10.39
C ASP A 29 2.82 -11.35 -11.27
N SER A 30 3.88 -10.55 -11.29
CA SER A 30 3.93 -9.30 -12.07
C SER A 30 4.03 -9.53 -13.59
N SER A 31 4.25 -10.76 -14.05
CA SER A 31 4.24 -11.10 -15.48
C SER A 31 2.83 -11.19 -16.07
N CYS A 32 1.80 -11.40 -15.23
CA CYS A 32 0.41 -11.49 -15.66
C CYS A 32 -0.59 -10.68 -14.80
N GLY A 33 -0.16 -10.18 -13.64
CA GLY A 33 -0.99 -9.42 -12.69
C GLY A 33 -1.79 -10.27 -11.71
N ALA A 34 -1.62 -11.59 -11.72
CA ALA A 34 -2.42 -12.48 -10.88
C ALA A 34 -1.96 -12.48 -9.42
N PHE A 35 -2.92 -12.55 -8.51
CA PHE A 35 -2.71 -12.75 -7.07
C PHE A 35 -3.09 -14.17 -6.67
N SER A 36 -2.37 -14.74 -5.71
CA SER A 36 -2.64 -16.08 -5.17
C SER A 36 -2.18 -16.21 -3.73
N VAL A 37 -2.82 -17.10 -2.96
CA VAL A 37 -2.42 -17.40 -1.57
C VAL A 37 -1.17 -18.29 -1.50
N ALA A 38 -0.91 -19.06 -2.56
CA ALA A 38 0.22 -19.98 -2.64
C ALA A 38 1.32 -19.41 -3.53
N GLU A 39 2.58 -19.60 -3.13
CA GLU A 39 3.71 -19.20 -3.96
C GLU A 39 3.77 -20.06 -5.24
N ASN A 40 3.67 -19.42 -6.41
CA ASN A 40 3.83 -20.12 -7.67
C ASN A 40 5.32 -20.25 -8.05
N MET A 41 5.93 -21.40 -7.76
CA MET A 41 7.33 -21.68 -8.07
C MET A 41 7.64 -21.78 -9.58
N ALA A 42 6.63 -21.91 -10.44
CA ALA A 42 6.82 -21.96 -11.89
C ALA A 42 7.10 -20.57 -12.50
N VAL A 43 6.76 -19.50 -11.78
CA VAL A 43 7.02 -18.12 -12.20
C VAL A 43 8.48 -17.79 -11.87
N GLY A 44 9.18 -17.12 -12.78
CA GLY A 44 10.57 -16.70 -12.54
C GLY A 44 10.67 -15.76 -11.33
N GLU A 45 11.70 -15.94 -10.49
CA GLU A 45 11.86 -15.24 -9.20
C GLU A 45 11.63 -13.73 -9.27
N LYS A 46 12.15 -13.06 -10.30
CA LYS A 46 11.98 -11.60 -10.52
C LYS A 46 10.53 -11.13 -10.70
N TYR A 47 9.60 -12.03 -11.04
CA TYR A 47 8.19 -11.71 -11.25
C TYR A 47 7.32 -12.09 -10.05
N ARG A 48 7.89 -12.70 -9.00
CA ARG A 48 7.17 -13.18 -7.83
C ARG A 48 7.37 -12.23 -6.66
N HIS A 49 6.27 -11.65 -6.18
CA HIS A 49 6.31 -10.64 -5.14
C HIS A 49 5.40 -11.02 -3.99
N ARG A 50 5.97 -11.18 -2.80
CA ARG A 50 5.22 -11.45 -1.57
C ARG A 50 4.62 -10.15 -1.01
N VAL A 51 3.31 -10.15 -0.83
CA VAL A 51 2.51 -9.06 -0.26
C VAL A 51 2.08 -9.48 1.14
N GLU A 52 2.53 -8.74 2.15
CA GLU A 52 2.10 -8.95 3.53
C GLU A 52 0.95 -8.01 3.86
N PRO A 53 -0.07 -8.46 4.60
CA PRO A 53 -1.08 -7.58 5.15
C PRO A 53 -0.48 -6.41 5.93
N LEU A 54 -1.17 -5.27 5.88
CA LEU A 54 -0.78 -4.13 6.70
C LEU A 54 -0.85 -4.51 8.18
N PRO A 55 0.13 -4.08 8.97
CA PRO A 55 0.13 -4.34 10.41
C PRO A 55 -1.07 -3.67 11.09
N VAL A 56 -1.54 -4.27 12.19
CA VAL A 56 -2.67 -3.76 12.99
C VAL A 56 -2.42 -2.32 13.51
N SER A 57 -1.16 -1.94 13.71
CA SER A 57 -0.76 -0.59 14.08
C SER A 57 -1.11 0.46 13.02
N PHE A 58 -1.31 0.07 11.74
CA PHE A 58 -1.60 1.00 10.65
C PHE A 58 -2.85 1.84 10.93
N VAL A 59 -3.95 1.19 11.32
CA VAL A 59 -5.22 1.86 11.61
C VAL A 59 -5.06 2.88 12.75
N ARG A 60 -4.29 2.52 13.79
CA ARG A 60 -4.00 3.41 14.93
C ARG A 60 -3.11 4.59 14.53
N GLY A 61 -2.28 4.41 13.50
CA GLY A 61 -1.42 5.45 12.93
C GLY A 61 -2.19 6.51 12.16
N LEU A 62 -3.36 6.20 11.61
CA LEU A 62 -4.15 7.11 10.76
C LEU A 62 -4.46 8.45 11.44
N LEU A 63 -4.81 8.44 12.73
CA LEU A 63 -5.11 9.68 13.48
C LEU A 63 -3.88 10.57 13.73
N ARG A 64 -2.68 10.04 13.53
CA ARG A 64 -1.42 10.77 13.70
C ARG A 64 -0.93 11.38 12.38
N ASP A 65 -1.54 11.04 11.25
CA ASP A 65 -1.21 11.62 9.96
C ASP A 65 -1.51 13.14 9.98
N GLY A 66 -0.52 13.95 9.60
CA GLY A 66 -0.66 15.42 9.58
C GLY A 66 -1.77 15.91 8.64
N GLU A 67 -2.12 15.11 7.63
CA GLU A 67 -3.17 15.39 6.65
C GLU A 67 -4.58 15.23 7.23
N VAL A 68 -4.74 14.62 8.41
CA VAL A 68 -6.03 14.59 9.15
C VAL A 68 -6.54 16.02 9.37
N ARG A 69 -5.64 17.00 9.53
CA ARG A 69 -5.98 18.42 9.69
C ARG A 69 -6.70 19.03 8.48
N ARG A 70 -6.69 18.36 7.33
CA ARG A 70 -7.39 18.80 6.10
C ARG A 70 -8.85 18.35 6.06
N LEU A 71 -9.24 17.45 6.96
CA LEU A 71 -10.62 17.03 7.16
C LEU A 71 -11.37 18.04 8.04
N SER A 72 -12.68 18.18 7.82
CA SER A 72 -13.56 18.96 8.70
C SER A 72 -13.66 18.34 10.10
N ALA A 73 -14.20 19.06 11.08
CA ALA A 73 -14.38 18.52 12.43
C ALA A 73 -15.29 17.27 12.45
N GLU A 74 -16.36 17.26 11.65
CA GLU A 74 -17.27 16.13 11.51
C GLU A 74 -16.56 14.93 10.86
N GLU A 75 -15.75 15.18 9.83
CA GLU A 75 -14.98 14.15 9.13
C GLU A 75 -13.88 13.56 10.03
N GLN A 76 -13.23 14.38 10.86
CA GLN A 76 -12.26 13.92 11.86
C GLN A 76 -12.92 13.06 12.94
N LEU A 77 -14.13 13.43 13.39
CA LEU A 77 -14.90 12.62 14.34
C LEU A 77 -15.26 11.26 13.71
N ARG A 78 -15.76 11.27 12.47
CA ARG A 78 -16.08 10.04 11.73
C ARG A 78 -14.84 9.15 11.55
N LEU A 79 -13.70 9.73 11.18
CA LEU A 79 -12.43 9.00 11.09
C LEU A 79 -12.06 8.36 12.44
N ALA A 80 -12.22 9.08 13.54
CA ALA A 80 -11.93 8.56 14.87
C ALA A 80 -12.84 7.38 15.25
N GLU A 81 -14.12 7.43 14.90
CA GLU A 81 -15.05 6.30 15.08
C GLU A 81 -14.60 5.05 14.31
N ILE A 82 -14.23 5.22 13.04
CA ILE A 82 -13.72 4.14 12.19
C ILE A 82 -12.46 3.54 12.82
N VAL A 83 -11.48 4.37 13.18
CA VAL A 83 -10.20 3.91 13.76
C VAL A 83 -10.37 3.16 15.09
N GLN A 84 -11.40 3.48 15.87
CA GLN A 84 -11.70 2.77 17.12
C GLN A 84 -12.34 1.40 16.91
N GLY A 85 -13.14 1.22 15.85
CA GLY A 85 -13.93 0.01 15.62
C GLY A 85 -13.42 -0.92 14.52
N ALA A 86 -12.57 -0.42 13.61
CA ALA A 86 -12.15 -1.15 12.43
C ALA A 86 -10.77 -1.81 12.59
N THR A 87 -10.64 -2.98 11.98
CA THR A 87 -9.34 -3.56 11.65
C THR A 87 -8.87 -3.10 10.27
N VAL A 88 -7.66 -3.47 9.88
CA VAL A 88 -7.15 -3.25 8.51
C VAL A 88 -8.09 -3.88 7.47
N GLN A 89 -8.63 -5.06 7.76
CA GLN A 89 -9.52 -5.83 6.86
C GLN A 89 -10.86 -5.16 6.65
N ASP A 90 -11.26 -4.33 7.62
CA ASP A 90 -12.50 -3.59 7.57
C ASP A 90 -12.37 -2.31 6.73
N LEU A 91 -11.16 -1.81 6.46
CA LEU A 91 -10.93 -0.53 5.78
C LEU A 91 -11.62 -0.42 4.41
N PRO A 92 -11.58 -1.43 3.52
CA PRO A 92 -12.18 -1.32 2.19
C PRO A 92 -13.67 -0.99 2.20
N GLN A 93 -14.42 -1.43 3.21
CA GLN A 93 -15.86 -1.14 3.30
C GLN A 93 -16.15 0.35 3.50
N PHE A 94 -15.17 1.11 4.00
CA PHE A 94 -15.31 2.54 4.27
C PHE A 94 -14.81 3.42 3.11
N PHE A 95 -14.19 2.86 2.06
CA PHE A 95 -13.53 3.66 1.01
C PHE A 95 -14.49 4.53 0.20
N ASP A 96 -15.76 4.14 0.12
CA ASP A 96 -16.79 4.90 -0.59
C ASP A 96 -17.57 5.85 0.34
N GLU A 97 -17.19 5.97 1.62
CA GLU A 97 -17.80 6.91 2.58
C GLU A 97 -17.36 8.36 2.36
N GLY A 98 -17.78 8.94 1.23
CA GLY A 98 -17.55 10.34 0.90
C GLY A 98 -16.09 10.75 1.03
N ARG A 99 -15.83 11.89 1.67
CA ARG A 99 -14.48 12.43 1.78
C ARG A 99 -13.57 11.64 2.73
N VAL A 100 -14.11 11.10 3.82
CA VAL A 100 -13.35 10.29 4.79
C VAL A 100 -12.92 8.98 4.13
N GLY A 101 -13.83 8.33 3.39
CA GLY A 101 -13.52 7.13 2.63
C GLY A 101 -12.43 7.35 1.58
N GLY A 102 -12.57 8.41 0.78
CA GLY A 102 -11.53 8.81 -0.18
C GLY A 102 -10.19 9.10 0.49
N TRP A 103 -10.20 9.76 1.66
CA TRP A 103 -8.99 10.03 2.43
C TRP A 103 -8.32 8.73 2.92
N LEU A 104 -9.10 7.79 3.45
CA LEU A 104 -8.64 6.46 3.90
C LEU A 104 -8.02 5.66 2.76
N ARG A 105 -8.73 5.58 1.61
CA ARG A 105 -8.25 4.90 0.42
C ARG A 105 -6.92 5.47 -0.04
N GLU A 106 -6.78 6.80 -0.03
CA GLU A 106 -5.52 7.45 -0.41
C GLU A 106 -4.36 7.12 0.56
N ARG A 107 -4.60 6.93 1.87
CA ARG A 107 -3.54 6.47 2.79
C ARG A 107 -3.07 5.05 2.48
N VAL A 108 -4.01 4.13 2.24
CA VAL A 108 -3.68 2.74 1.89
C VAL A 108 -2.98 2.67 0.53
N LYS A 109 -3.45 3.48 -0.42
CA LYS A 109 -2.84 3.61 -1.76
C LYS A 109 -1.43 4.19 -1.69
N GLU A 110 -1.14 5.16 -0.82
CA GLU A 110 0.22 5.66 -0.62
C GLU A 110 1.17 4.52 -0.21
N VAL A 111 0.73 3.65 0.70
CA VAL A 111 1.49 2.46 1.11
C VAL A 111 1.61 1.42 -0.02
N ALA A 112 0.55 1.21 -0.79
CA ALA A 112 0.59 0.32 -1.96
C ALA A 112 1.60 0.80 -3.01
N LEU A 113 1.64 2.10 -3.27
CA LEU A 113 2.60 2.70 -4.20
C LEU A 113 4.04 2.58 -3.70
N GLU A 114 4.28 2.75 -2.41
CA GLU A 114 5.61 2.53 -1.82
C GLU A 114 6.05 1.06 -1.91
N TRP A 115 5.13 0.13 -1.60
CA TRP A 115 5.40 -1.30 -1.71
C TRP A 115 5.80 -1.70 -3.14
N LEU A 116 5.12 -1.12 -4.14
CA LEU A 116 5.42 -1.30 -5.56
C LEU A 116 6.73 -0.63 -5.99
N ASP A 117 7.01 0.59 -5.54
CA ASP A 117 8.27 1.31 -5.83
C ASP A 117 9.47 0.55 -5.28
N GLY A 118 9.38 0.04 -4.05
CA GLY A 118 10.43 -0.77 -3.41
C GLY A 118 10.75 -2.10 -4.12
N ARG A 119 9.93 -2.51 -5.09
CA ARG A 119 10.11 -3.72 -5.93
C ARG A 119 10.38 -3.39 -7.39
N ASP A 120 10.63 -2.12 -7.70
CA ASP A 120 10.78 -1.61 -9.06
C ASP A 120 9.59 -1.99 -9.96
N LEU A 121 8.38 -2.08 -9.41
CA LEU A 121 7.18 -2.39 -10.19
C LEU A 121 6.58 -1.12 -10.81
N ILE A 122 6.88 0.06 -10.24
CA ILE A 122 6.48 1.35 -10.81
C ILE A 122 7.56 1.86 -11.79
N PRO A 123 7.17 2.22 -13.03
CA PRO A 123 8.09 2.84 -13.99
C PRO A 123 8.73 4.11 -13.41
N PRO A 124 10.02 4.38 -13.66
CA PRO A 124 10.68 5.59 -13.13
C PRO A 124 9.96 6.90 -13.44
N SER A 125 9.31 7.00 -14.61
CA SER A 125 8.53 8.18 -15.01
C SER A 125 7.22 8.37 -14.23
N MET A 126 6.74 7.36 -13.52
CA MET A 126 5.52 7.38 -12.71
C MET A 126 5.81 7.48 -11.20
N ARG A 127 7.09 7.53 -10.79
CA ARG A 127 7.52 7.68 -9.40
C ARG A 127 7.38 9.13 -8.93
N HIS A 128 6.15 9.67 -8.97
CA HIS A 128 5.79 10.93 -8.30
C HIS A 128 5.38 10.68 -6.85
N ILE A 129 6.13 9.81 -6.17
CA ILE A 129 5.83 9.36 -4.81
C ILE A 129 6.67 10.21 -3.86
N ASN A 130 6.03 10.80 -2.84
CA ASN A 130 6.75 11.44 -1.77
C ASN A 130 7.32 10.35 -0.84
N ARG A 131 8.49 9.82 -1.17
CA ARG A 131 9.15 8.71 -0.46
C ARG A 131 9.30 8.95 1.03
N ALA A 132 9.59 10.20 1.44
CA ALA A 132 9.71 10.56 2.85
C ALA A 132 8.36 10.40 3.60
N LYS A 133 7.26 10.81 2.97
CA LYS A 133 5.92 10.69 3.55
C LYS A 133 5.46 9.23 3.66
N ALA A 134 5.76 8.43 2.65
CA ALA A 134 5.40 7.01 2.64
C ALA A 134 6.23 6.24 3.70
N GLN A 135 7.54 6.50 3.76
CA GLN A 135 8.41 5.91 4.75
C GLN A 135 8.02 6.30 6.19
N ASP A 136 7.61 7.55 6.45
CA ASP A 136 7.06 7.95 7.77
C ASP A 136 5.76 7.19 8.08
N LEU A 137 4.89 6.99 7.09
CA LEU A 137 3.67 6.18 7.22
C LEU A 137 3.95 4.68 7.39
N TRP A 138 5.13 4.18 7.03
CA TRP A 138 5.55 2.78 7.23
C TRP A 138 6.31 2.59 8.56
N GLU A 139 7.21 3.52 8.89
CA GLU A 139 8.04 3.50 10.11
C GLU A 139 7.24 3.83 11.37
N SER A 140 6.21 4.68 11.27
CA SER A 140 5.25 4.92 12.36
C SER A 140 4.47 3.66 12.76
N VAL A 141 4.62 2.56 12.00
CA VAL A 141 3.88 1.31 12.12
C VAL A 141 4.72 0.14 12.63
N GLY A 142 6.04 0.32 12.81
CA GLY A 142 6.89 -0.61 13.56
C GLY A 142 7.15 -1.95 12.87
N ALA A 143 7.36 -1.97 11.55
CA ALA A 143 8.00 -3.11 10.89
C ALA A 143 9.49 -2.79 10.64
N GLY A 144 10.36 -3.70 11.08
CA GLY A 144 11.81 -3.47 11.20
C GLY A 144 12.49 -2.95 9.93
N LYS A 145 13.54 -2.15 10.17
CA LYS A 145 14.53 -1.64 9.21
C LYS A 145 14.74 -2.57 8.01
N VAL A 146 14.04 -2.31 6.91
CA VAL A 146 14.62 -2.56 5.59
C VAL A 146 15.49 -1.34 5.32
N ARG A 147 16.79 -1.47 5.61
CA ARG A 147 17.77 -0.49 5.17
C ARG A 147 17.65 -0.40 3.65
N ILE A 148 17.21 0.75 3.15
CA ILE A 148 17.47 1.15 1.77
C ILE A 148 18.99 1.24 1.67
N VAL A 149 19.62 0.16 1.21
CA VAL A 149 21.02 0.20 0.80
C VAL A 149 21.02 0.82 -0.59
N GLY A 150 21.01 2.14 -0.62
CA GLY A 150 21.58 2.89 -1.73
C GLY A 150 23.08 3.01 -1.50
N ASP A 151 23.85 2.52 -2.47
CA ASP A 151 25.24 2.88 -2.84
C ASP A 151 25.76 1.68 -3.66
N THR A 152 25.94 1.76 -4.97
CA THR A 152 26.78 2.70 -5.75
C THR A 152 26.37 2.69 -7.22
#